data_AF-A0A5S3QKW5-F1
#
_entry.id   AF-A0A5S3QKW5-F1
#
_cell.length_a   1.000
_cell.length_b   1.000
_cell.length_c   1.000
_cell.angle_alpha   90.00
_cell.angle_beta   90.00
_cell.angle_gamma   90.00
#
_symmetry.space_group_name_H-M   'P 1'
#
loop_
_entity.id
_entity.type
_entity.pdbx_description
1 polymer ?
#
loop_
_entity_poly.entity_id
_entity_poly.type
_entity_poly.pdbx_seq_one_letter_code
_entity_poly.pdbx_strand_id
1 'polypeptide(L)' 'MDFFKIAFFINAMTICLNVAVTYMVVADLFLNQPTAPFTIVSLAFGYGIMIKYNFVFHELWDKWFGDRK' A
#
# COMPACT_ATOMS: atom_id res chain seq x y z
N MET A 1 14.73 -20.16 -3.51
CA MET A 1 13.67 -19.27 -4.00
C MET A 1 14.36 -18.15 -4.76
N ASP A 2 14.07 -17.95 -6.04
CA ASP A 2 14.77 -16.96 -6.87
C ASP A 2 14.62 -15.55 -6.28
N PHE A 3 15.67 -14.73 -6.40
CA PHE A 3 15.69 -13.34 -5.93
C PHE A 3 14.46 -12.55 -6.41
N PHE A 4 14.04 -12.81 -7.65
CA PHE A 4 12.86 -12.21 -8.26
C PHE A 4 11.56 -12.55 -7.52
N LYS A 5 11.38 -13.82 -7.10
CA LYS A 5 10.18 -14.26 -6.36
C LYS A 5 10.11 -13.61 -4.97
N ILE A 6 11.26 -13.43 -4.31
CA ILE A 6 11.33 -12.74 -3.02
C ILE A 6 10.97 -11.26 -3.19
N ALA A 7 11.55 -10.58 -4.17
CA ALA A 7 11.25 -9.18 -4.45
C ALA A 7 9.77 -8.96 -4.80
N PHE A 8 9.18 -9.84 -5.61
CA PHE A 8 7.76 -9.80 -5.93
C PHE A 8 6.89 -9.96 -4.67
N PHE A 9 7.23 -10.94 -3.81
CA PHE A 9 6.50 -11.17 -2.56
C PHE A 9 6.57 -9.97 -1.61
N ILE A 10 7.75 -9.35 -1.45
CA ILE A 10 7.91 -8.14 -0.62
C ILE A 10 7.01 -7.02 -1.15
N ASN A 11 7.04 -6.76 -2.46
CA ASN A 11 6.23 -5.72 -3.08
C ASN A 11 4.72 -5.97 -2.90
N ALA A 12 4.26 -7.21 -3.11
CA ALA A 12 2.88 -7.58 -2.87
C ALA A 12 2.49 -7.41 -1.39
N MET A 13 3.33 -7.84 -0.45
CA MET A 13 3.08 -7.64 0.98
C MET A 13 3.01 -6.16 1.36
N THR A 14 3.88 -5.32 0.83
CA THR A 14 3.86 -3.88 1.08
C THR A 14 2.54 -3.24 0.63
N ILE A 15 1.99 -3.67 -0.52
CA ILE A 15 0.67 -3.21 -0.98
C ILE A 15 -0.41 -3.66 0.01
N CYS A 16 -0.45 -4.94 0.34
CA CYS A 16 -1.46 -5.50 1.25
C CYS A 16 -1.43 -4.85 2.64
N LEU A 17 -0.23 -4.63 3.19
CA LEU A 17 -0.07 -3.99 4.50
C LEU A 17 -0.58 -2.55 4.48
N ASN A 18 -0.22 -1.74 3.49
CA ASN A 18 -0.72 -0.37 3.40
C ASN A 18 -2.24 -0.34 3.25
N VAL A 19 -2.81 -1.19 2.41
CA VAL A 19 -4.27 -1.29 2.24
C VAL A 19 -4.95 -1.70 3.54
N ALA A 20 -4.41 -2.70 4.25
CA ALA A 20 -4.96 -3.15 5.53
C ALA A 20 -4.95 -2.03 6.59
N VAL A 21 -3.85 -1.29 6.69
CA VAL A 21 -3.75 -0.16 7.63
C VAL A 21 -4.74 0.95 7.25
N THR A 22 -4.92 1.23 5.95
CA THR A 22 -5.96 2.18 5.49
C THR A 22 -7.35 1.77 5.98
N TYR A 23 -7.73 0.50 5.82
CA TYR A 23 -9.02 0.01 6.31
C TYR A 23 -9.14 0.08 7.82
N MET A 24 -8.05 -0.17 8.56
CA MET A 24 -8.03 -0.01 10.01
C MET A 24 -8.27 1.44 10.42
N VAL A 25 -7.58 2.41 9.80
CA VAL A 25 -7.78 3.84 10.07
C VAL A 25 -9.21 4.26 9.73
N VAL A 26 -9.77 3.76 8.64
CA VAL A 26 -11.17 4.03 8.26
C VAL A 26 -12.14 3.45 9.29
N ALA A 27 -11.92 2.21 9.74
CA ALA A 27 -12.74 1.57 10.75
C ALA A 27 -12.68 2.31 12.09
N ASP A 28 -11.48 2.72 12.52
CA ASP A 28 -11.29 3.51 13.73
C ASP A 28 -12.06 4.84 13.64
N LEU A 29 -12.02 5.50 12.49
CA LEU A 29 -12.73 6.76 12.25
C LEU A 29 -14.25 6.57 12.31
N PHE A 30 -14.78 5.47 11.76
CA PHE A 30 -16.21 5.13 11.86
C PHE A 30 -16.65 4.76 13.28
N LEU A 31 -15.80 4.06 14.02
CA LEU A 31 -16.06 3.64 15.41
C LEU A 31 -15.71 4.74 16.42
N ASN A 32 -15.26 5.91 15.95
CA ASN A 32 -14.80 7.02 16.77
C ASN A 32 -13.69 6.60 17.75
N GLN A 33 -12.87 5.63 17.34
CA GLN A 33 -11.71 5.15 18.09
C GLN A 33 -10.49 6.03 17.82
N PRO A 34 -9.61 6.21 18.82
CA PRO A 34 -8.42 7.01 18.66
C PRO A 34 -7.39 6.31 17.78
N THR A 35 -7.16 6.82 16.56
CA THR A 35 -6.04 6.39 15.72
C THR A 35 -4.76 7.12 16.14
N ALA A 36 -3.69 6.36 16.37
CA ALA A 36 -2.40 6.97 16.71
C ALA A 36 -1.84 7.80 15.53
N PRO A 37 -1.28 9.00 15.78
CA PRO A 37 -0.76 9.86 14.71
C PRO A 37 0.40 9.21 13.95
N PHE A 38 1.20 8.37 14.62
CA PHE A 38 2.24 7.58 13.98
C PHE A 38 1.70 6.62 12.92
N THR A 39 0.49 6.07 13.10
CA THR A 39 -0.15 5.20 12.11
C THR A 39 -0.43 5.96 10.81
N ILE A 40 -0.91 7.20 10.92
CA ILE A 40 -1.20 8.05 9.76
C ILE A 40 0.10 8.44 9.03
N VAL A 41 1.15 8.81 9.78
CA VAL A 41 2.46 9.14 9.20
C VAL A 41 3.08 7.94 8.50
N SER A 42 3.03 6.77 9.14
CA SER A 42 3.50 5.50 8.56
C SER A 42 2.73 5.12 7.30
N LEU A 43 1.40 5.31 7.30
CA LEU A 43 0.55 5.09 6.14
C LEU A 43 0.96 5.99 4.97
N ALA A 44 1.10 7.30 5.21
CA ALA A 44 1.49 8.26 4.17
C ALA A 44 2.88 7.93 3.58
N PHE A 45 3.84 7.57 4.45
CA PHE A 45 5.16 7.16 4.01
C PHE A 45 5.14 5.83 3.24
N GLY A 46 4.35 4.86 3.70
CA GLY A 46 4.18 3.57 3.05
C GLY A 46 3.58 3.69 1.65
N TYR A 47 2.57 4.56 1.46
CA TYR A 47 2.07 4.90 0.13
C TYR A 47 3.12 5.64 -0.72
N GLY A 48 3.89 6.55 -0.14
CA GLY A 48 4.99 7.22 -0.85
C GLY A 48 6.04 6.25 -1.39
N ILE A 49 6.43 5.23 -0.59
CA ILE A 49 7.32 4.16 -1.04
C ILE A 49 6.64 3.30 -2.11
N MET A 50 5.38 2.92 -1.91
CA MET A 50 4.62 2.10 -2.86
C MET A 50 4.55 2.76 -4.23
N ILE A 51 4.22 4.05 -4.27
CA ILE A 51 4.11 4.83 -5.52
C ILE A 51 5.47 5.07 -6.17
N LYS A 52 6.60 5.00 -5.45
CA LYS A 52 7.92 5.31 -6.04
C LYS A 52 8.74 4.07 -6.39
N TYR A 53 8.66 3.02 -5.59
CA TYR A 53 9.58 1.87 -5.66
C TYR A 53 8.90 0.55 -5.97
N ASN A 54 7.58 0.46 -5.82
CA ASN A 54 6.86 -0.79 -6.03
C ASN A 54 6.44 -0.93 -7.50
N PHE A 55 7.20 -1.76 -8.23
CA PHE A 55 6.93 -2.01 -9.65
C PHE A 55 5.61 -2.77 -9.86
N VAL A 56 5.23 -3.64 -8.93
CA VAL A 56 3.96 -4.38 -9.00
C VAL A 56 2.78 -3.42 -8.87
N PHE A 57 2.91 -2.44 -7.97
CA PHE A 57 1.89 -1.40 -7.84
C PHE A 57 1.77 -0.57 -9.12
N HIS A 58 2.87 -0.15 -9.74
CA HIS A 58 2.82 0.57 -11.01
C HIS A 58 2.19 -0.27 -12.13
N GLU A 59 2.57 -1.53 -12.24
CA GLU A 59 2.02 -2.41 -13.27
C GLU A 59 0.51 -2.62 -13.08
N LEU A 60 0.05 -2.78 -11.84
CA LEU A 60 -1.38 -2.84 -11.51
C LEU A 60 -2.09 -1.51 -11.80
N TRP A 61 -1.46 -0.39 -11.44
CA TRP A 61 -1.99 0.95 -11.67
C TRP A 61 -2.15 1.24 -13.16
N ASP A 62 -1.12 0.94 -13.96
CA ASP A 62 -1.15 1.10 -15.41
C ASP A 62 -2.17 0.16 -16.06
N LYS A 63 -2.33 -1.07 -15.59
CA LYS A 63 -3.41 -1.96 -16.09
C LYS A 63 -4.81 -1.45 -15.76
N TRP A 64 -5.00 -0.85 -14.59
CA TRP A 64 -6.31 -0.35 -14.16
C TRP A 64 -6.67 1.02 -14.72
N PHE A 65 -5.68 1.90 -14.92
CA PHE A 65 -5.90 3.31 -15.27
C PHE A 65 -5.19 3.76 -16.56
N GLY A 66 -4.23 2.99 -17.05
CA GLY A 66 -3.41 3.31 -18.23
C GLY A 66 -4.06 2.95 -19.56
N ASP A 67 -5.10 2.11 -19.59
CA ASP A 67 -5.84 1.75 -20.80
C ASP A 67 -6.82 2.87 -21.28
N ARG A 68 -6.51 4.13 -20.93
CA ARG A 68 -7.24 5.34 -21.34
C ARG A 68 -6.39 6.23 -22.26
N LYS A 69 -5.66 5.64 -23.21
CA LYS A 69 -5.03 6.34 -24.33
C LYS A 69 -5.32 5.67 -25.65
#